data_AF-A0A356B8N4-F1
#
_entry.id   AF-A0A356B8N4-F1
#
_cell.length_a   1.000
_cell.length_b   1.000
_cell.length_c   1.000
_cell.angle_alpha   90.00
_cell.angle_beta   90.00
_cell.angle_gamma   90.00
#
_symmetry.space_group_name_H-M   'P 1'
#
loop_
_entity.id
_entity.type
_entity.pdbx_description
1 polymer ?
#
loop_
_entity_poly.entity_id
_entity_poly.type
_entity_poly.pdbx_seq_one_letter_code
_entity_poly.pdbx_strand_id
1 'polypeptide(L)'
;MQALELKIPPLVLVTLFALAMWLLTLVVPAVMRPAVWHLVLAGIFAISGAGVALAGVLAFRRANTTVDPRVPQQSSSLVIRGIYRYSRNPMYLGFLLLLLALACY
;
A
#
# COMPACT_ATOMS: atom_id res chain seq x y z
N MET A 1 13.04 -5.32 -19.89
CA MET A 1 12.35 -6.18 -18.89
C MET A 1 10.84 -6.17 -19.19
N GLN A 2 10.38 -6.88 -20.22
CA GLN A 2 8.94 -6.90 -20.60
C GLN A 2 8.16 -8.08 -20.00
N ALA A 3 8.86 -9.08 -19.43
CA ALA A 3 8.23 -10.33 -19.03
C ALA A 3 7.27 -10.23 -17.83
N LEU A 4 7.46 -9.25 -16.95
CA LEU A 4 6.72 -9.07 -15.68
C LEU A 4 5.81 -7.83 -15.67
N GLU A 5 5.86 -7.03 -16.74
CA GLU A 5 5.08 -5.81 -16.86
C GLU A 5 3.60 -6.16 -16.72
N LEU A 6 2.92 -5.53 -15.75
CA LEU A 6 1.48 -5.70 -15.52
C LEU A 6 1.02 -7.12 -15.12
N LYS A 7 1.91 -8.02 -14.69
CA LYS A 7 1.50 -9.39 -14.28
C LYS A 7 1.30 -9.57 -12.79
N ILE A 8 2.11 -8.88 -11.99
CA ILE A 8 2.10 -9.03 -10.53
C ILE A 8 1.12 -7.99 -9.94
N PRO A 9 0.02 -8.42 -9.31
CA PRO A 9 -0.87 -7.50 -8.61
C PRO A 9 -0.11 -6.81 -7.47
N PRO A 10 -0.26 -5.49 -7.28
CA PRO A 10 0.42 -4.76 -6.20
C PRO A 10 0.21 -5.39 -4.82
N LEU A 11 -1.00 -5.86 -4.53
CA LEU A 11 -1.31 -6.51 -3.25
C LEU A 11 -0.48 -7.78 -3.00
N VAL A 12 -0.20 -8.57 -4.04
CA VAL A 12 0.64 -9.77 -3.91
C VAL A 12 2.05 -9.38 -3.48
N LEU A 13 2.60 -8.32 -4.07
CA LEU A 13 3.93 -7.82 -3.72
C LEU A 13 3.97 -7.31 -2.27
N VAL A 14 2.96 -6.54 -1.85
CA VAL A 14 2.85 -6.02 -0.49
C VAL A 14 2.74 -7.15 0.53
N THR A 15 1.91 -8.16 0.27
CA THR A 15 1.79 -9.34 1.15
C THR A 15 3.09 -10.13 1.22
N LEU A 16 3.80 -10.30 0.09
CA LEU A 16 5.09 -10.98 0.06
C LEU A 16 6.13 -10.25 0.91
N PHE A 17 6.23 -8.92 0.79
CA PHE A 17 7.15 -8.14 1.62
C PHE A 17 6.74 -8.12 3.08
N ALA A 18 5.44 -8.01 3.39
CA ALA A 18 4.96 -8.10 4.76
C ALA A 18 5.33 -9.45 5.41
N LEU A 19 5.15 -10.55 4.67
CA LEU A 19 5.55 -11.89 5.13
C LEU A 19 7.06 -11.99 5.33
N ALA A 20 7.86 -11.48 4.38
CA ALA A 20 9.31 -11.47 4.50
C ALA A 20 9.79 -10.65 5.72
N MET A 21 9.18 -9.48 5.96
CA MET A 21 9.45 -8.65 7.15
C MET A 21 9.11 -9.40 8.43
N TRP A 22 7.97 -10.09 8.48
CA TRP A 22 7.59 -10.89 9.63
C TRP A 22 8.54 -12.07 9.86
N LEU A 23 8.92 -12.81 8.82
CA LEU A 23 9.89 -13.90 8.93
C LEU A 23 11.27 -13.43 9.40
N LEU A 24 11.69 -12.22 9.01
CA LEU A 24 12.94 -11.62 9.51
C LEU A 24 12.94 -11.43 11.03
N THR A 25 11.78 -11.20 11.66
CA THR A 25 11.69 -11.09 13.13
C THR A 25 12.04 -12.40 13.85
N LEU A 26 11.99 -13.53 13.16
CA LEU A 26 12.33 -14.85 13.73
C LEU A 26 13.85 -15.08 13.77
N VAL A 27 14.63 -14.37 12.95
CA VAL A 27 16.08 -14.57 12.79
C VAL A 27 16.90 -13.37 13.26
N VAL A 28 16.33 -12.16 13.26
CA VAL A 28 17.00 -10.94 13.71
C VAL A 28 16.69 -10.69 15.19
N PRO A 29 17.71 -10.54 16.06
CA PRO A 29 17.49 -10.21 17.47
C PRO A 29 16.70 -8.92 17.64
N ALA A 30 15.72 -8.94 18.55
CA ALA A 30 14.92 -7.76 18.85
C ALA A 30 15.78 -6.65 19.45
N VAL A 31 15.70 -5.45 18.86
CA VAL A 31 16.28 -4.25 19.45
C VAL A 31 15.33 -3.74 20.54
N MET A 32 15.83 -3.60 21.77
CA MET A 32 15.03 -3.03 22.86
C MET A 32 14.64 -1.59 22.50
N ARG A 33 13.34 -1.34 22.46
CA ARG A 33 12.76 -0.07 22.01
C ARG A 33 11.63 0.35 22.97
N PRO A 34 11.46 1.65 23.27
CA PRO A 34 10.35 2.10 24.11
C PRO A 34 9.01 1.70 23.49
N ALA A 35 8.26 0.83 24.16
CA ALA A 35 7.09 0.16 23.57
C ALA A 35 5.98 1.12 23.12
N VAL A 36 5.77 2.23 23.85
CA VAL A 36 4.66 3.17 23.60
C VAL A 36 4.80 3.89 22.25
N TRP A 37 5.98 4.43 21.95
CA TRP A 37 6.16 5.26 20.76
C TRP A 37 6.05 4.47 19.45
N HIS A 38 6.50 3.22 19.47
CA HIS A 38 6.44 2.32 18.31
C HIS A 38 5.01 1.93 17.96
N LEU A 39 4.20 1.60 18.97
CA LEU A 39 2.78 1.31 18.78
C LEU A 39 1.99 2.53 18.28
N VAL A 40 2.28 3.72 18.81
CA VAL A 40 1.66 4.97 18.33
C VAL A 40 2.01 5.24 16.86
N LEU A 41 3.29 5.15 16.49
CA LEU A 41 3.73 5.33 15.11
C LEU A 41 3.14 4.28 14.17
N ALA A 42 3.15 3.00 14.58
CA ALA A 42 2.53 1.92 13.83
C ALA A 42 1.03 2.18 13.59
N GLY A 43 0.31 2.65 14.61
CA GLY A 43 -1.10 3.04 14.50
C GLY A 43 -1.33 4.19 13.52
N ILE A 44 -0.52 5.26 13.60
CA ILE A 44 -0.60 6.41 12.68
C ILE A 44 -0.37 5.95 11.24
N PHE A 45 0.65 5.14 11.00
CA PHE A 45 0.95 4.63 9.67
C PHE A 45 -0.13 3.67 9.16
N ALA A 46 -0.68 2.80 10.02
CA ALA A 46 -1.73 1.87 9.65
C ALA A 46 -3.01 2.59 9.23
N ILE A 47 -3.48 3.55 10.05
CA ILE A 47 -4.69 4.33 9.78
C ILE A 47 -4.50 5.18 8.53
N SER A 48 -3.38 5.89 8.43
CA SER A 48 -3.08 6.74 7.27
C SER A 48 -2.95 5.92 5.99
N GLY A 49 -2.24 4.79 6.05
CA GLY A 49 -2.02 3.89 4.92
C GLY A 49 -3.32 3.27 4.42
N ALA A 50 -4.15 2.74 5.32
CA ALA A 50 -5.46 2.20 5.00
C ALA A 50 -6.38 3.28 4.42
N GLY A 51 -6.42 4.47 5.03
CA GLY A 51 -7.22 5.60 4.55
C GLY A 51 -6.83 6.04 3.13
N VAL A 52 -5.53 6.17 2.86
CA VAL A 52 -5.01 6.54 1.53
C VAL A 52 -5.32 5.46 0.49
N ALA A 53 -5.08 4.17 0.81
CA ALA A 53 -5.36 3.07 -0.10
C ALA A 53 -6.86 2.96 -0.43
N LEU A 54 -7.73 3.03 0.59
CA LEU A 54 -9.18 3.00 0.44
C LEU A 54 -9.70 4.19 -0.35
N ALA A 55 -9.21 5.41 -0.08
CA ALA A 55 -9.56 6.58 -0.86
C ALA A 55 -9.18 6.41 -2.34
N GLY A 56 -8.05 5.75 -2.61
CA GLY A 56 -7.63 5.38 -3.95
C GLY A 56 -8.63 4.45 -4.66
N VAL A 57 -9.02 3.36 -4.00
CA VAL A 57 -10.01 2.40 -4.52
C VAL A 57 -11.38 3.06 -4.72
N LEU A 58 -11.83 3.87 -3.76
CA LEU A 58 -13.12 4.56 -3.83
C LEU A 58 -13.17 5.56 -4.98
N ALA A 59 -12.07 6.27 -5.29
CA ALA A 59 -12.05 7.22 -6.40
C ALA A 59 -12.24 6.52 -7.76
N PHE A 60 -11.61 5.35 -7.95
CA PHE A 60 -11.80 4.53 -9.14
C PHE A 60 -13.20 3.92 -9.23
N ARG A 61 -13.73 3.43 -8.10
CA ARG A 61 -15.13 2.94 -8.02
C ARG A 61 -16.13 4.04 -8.38
N ARG A 62 -15.95 5.25 -7.85
CA ARG A 62 -16.82 6.41 -8.17
C ARG A 62 -16.73 6.84 -9.63
N ALA A 63 -15.57 6.65 -10.25
CA ALA A 63 -15.36 6.93 -11.68
C ALA A 63 -15.84 5.78 -12.60
N ASN A 64 -16.39 4.69 -12.04
CA ASN A 64 -16.81 3.49 -12.78
C ASN A 64 -15.74 3.01 -13.79
N THR A 65 -14.49 2.99 -13.34
CA THR A 65 -13.33 2.56 -14.13
C THR A 65 -12.52 1.50 -13.37
N THR A 66 -11.66 0.76 -14.06
CA THR A 66 -10.93 -0.37 -13.48
C THR A 66 -9.84 0.09 -12.51
N VAL A 67 -9.82 -0.51 -11.31
CA VAL A 67 -8.73 -0.34 -10.34
C VAL A 67 -7.53 -1.24 -10.69
N ASP A 68 -7.75 -2.27 -11.52
CA ASP A 68 -6.73 -3.28 -11.80
C ASP A 68 -5.68 -2.72 -12.76
N PRO A 69 -4.44 -2.46 -12.28
CA PRO A 69 -3.41 -1.87 -13.12
C PRO A 69 -2.96 -2.81 -14.23
N ARG A 70 -3.31 -4.10 -14.17
CA ARG A 70 -2.88 -5.12 -15.14
C ARG A 70 -3.63 -5.05 -16.46
N VAL A 71 -4.78 -4.38 -16.48
CA VAL A 71 -5.67 -4.25 -17.64
C VAL A 71 -5.99 -2.78 -17.91
N PRO A 72 -4.97 -1.94 -18.18
CA PRO A 72 -5.16 -0.50 -18.35
C PRO A 72 -6.11 -0.15 -19.51
N GLN A 73 -6.25 -1.04 -20.51
CA GLN A 73 -7.18 -0.89 -21.63
C GLN A 73 -8.66 -0.95 -21.20
N GLN A 74 -8.96 -1.50 -20.03
CA GLN A 74 -10.32 -1.51 -19.47
C GLN A 74 -10.65 -0.20 -18.72
N SER A 75 -9.73 0.78 -18.69
CA SER A 75 -9.99 2.08 -18.09
C SER A 75 -10.92 2.91 -18.97
N SER A 76 -12.12 3.20 -18.50
CA SER A 76 -13.14 4.00 -19.20
C SER A 76 -12.95 5.51 -19.04
N SER A 77 -12.26 5.93 -17.98
CA SER A 77 -12.04 7.35 -17.66
C SER A 77 -10.75 7.55 -16.85
N LEU A 78 -10.17 8.75 -16.95
CA LEU A 78 -9.01 9.14 -16.18
C LEU A 78 -9.43 9.76 -14.83
N VAL A 79 -8.99 9.16 -13.72
CA VAL A 79 -9.30 9.62 -12.36
C VAL A 79 -8.32 10.71 -11.92
N ILE A 80 -8.77 11.97 -11.89
CA ILE A 80 -7.94 13.14 -11.49
C ILE A 80 -8.46 13.89 -10.25
N ARG A 81 -9.58 13.44 -9.67
CA ARG A 81 -10.23 14.08 -8.51
C ARG A 81 -9.97 13.30 -7.21
N GLY A 82 -10.29 13.91 -6.08
CA GLY A 82 -10.08 13.30 -4.76
C GLY A 82 -8.60 13.15 -4.47
N ILE A 83 -8.17 11.99 -3.96
CA ILE A 83 -6.77 11.75 -3.60
C ILE A 83 -5.81 11.77 -4.80
N TYR A 84 -6.32 11.49 -6.01
CA TYR A 84 -5.54 11.50 -7.26
C TYR A 84 -5.15 12.91 -7.75
N ARG A 85 -5.63 13.98 -7.09
CA ARG A 85 -5.16 15.34 -7.38
C ARG A 85 -3.74 15.60 -6.87
N TYR A 86 -3.29 14.84 -5.86
CA TYR A 86 -2.01 15.03 -5.19
C TYR A 86 -0.93 14.10 -5.72
N SER A 87 -1.30 12.91 -6.16
CA SER A 87 -0.39 11.90 -6.72
C SER A 87 -1.12 11.08 -7.77
N ARG A 88 -0.40 10.63 -8.80
CA ARG A 88 -0.93 9.68 -9.80
C ARG A 88 -1.07 8.26 -9.23
N ASN A 89 -0.37 7.97 -8.12
CA ASN A 89 -0.19 6.64 -7.55
C ASN A 89 -0.40 6.59 -6.02
N PRO A 90 -1.51 7.17 -5.49
CA PRO A 90 -1.75 7.27 -4.05
C PRO A 90 -1.92 5.91 -3.37
N MET A 91 -2.47 4.89 -4.04
CA MET A 91 -2.60 3.55 -3.45
C MET A 91 -1.25 2.95 -3.06
N TYR A 92 -0.20 3.18 -3.85
CA TYR A 92 1.15 2.70 -3.54
C TYR A 92 1.75 3.41 -2.34
N LEU A 93 1.45 4.69 -2.13
CA LEU A 93 1.79 5.39 -0.89
C LEU A 93 1.06 4.75 0.30
N GLY A 94 -0.22 4.41 0.14
CA GLY A 94 -0.98 3.67 1.16
C GLY A 94 -0.32 2.35 1.54
N PHE A 95 0.12 1.57 0.54
CA PHE A 95 0.85 0.31 0.77
C PHE A 95 2.20 0.52 1.46
N LEU A 96 2.96 1.53 1.08
CA LEU A 96 4.21 1.87 1.75
C LEU A 96 3.97 2.19 3.23
N LEU A 97 2.95 2.99 3.54
CA LEU A 97 2.59 3.32 4.92
C LEU A 97 2.17 2.08 5.71
N LEU A 98 1.42 1.15 5.11
CA LEU A 98 1.07 -0.12 5.78
C LEU A 98 2.31 -0.98 6.07
N LEU A 99 3.28 -1.03 5.16
CA LEU A 99 4.54 -1.72 5.41
C LEU A 99 5.36 -1.02 6.51
N LEU A 100 5.37 0.33 6.55
CA LEU A 100 6.01 1.07 7.64
C LEU A 100 5.32 0.83 8.98
N ALA A 101 3.99 0.69 8.99
CA ALA A 101 3.26 0.30 10.20
C ALA A 101 3.75 -1.05 10.73
N LEU A 102 3.91 -2.04 9.85
CA LEU A 102 4.46 -3.35 10.21
C LEU A 102 5.93 -3.27 10.64
N ALA A 103 6.74 -2.39 10.04
CA ALA A 103 8.13 -2.20 10.44
C ALA A 103 8.27 -1.57 11.84
N CYS A 104 7.30 -0.72 12.21
CA CYS A 104 7.27 -0.05 13.50
C CYS A 104 6.63 -0.88 14.61
N TYR A 105 5.76 -1.84 14.27
CA TYR A 105 5.14 -2.77 15.21
C TYR A 105 6.17 -3.78 15.74
#